data_AF-A0A947KPH3-F1
#
_entry.id   AF-A0A947KPH3-F1
#
_cell.length_a   1.000
_cell.length_b   1.000
_cell.length_c   1.000
_cell.angle_alpha   90.00
_cell.angle_beta   90.00
_cell.angle_gamma   90.00
#
_symmetry.space_group_name_H-M   'P 1'
#
loop_
_entity.id
_entity.type
_entity.pdbx_description
1 polymer ?
#
loop_
_entity_poly.entity_id
_entity_poly.type
_entity_poly.pdbx_seq_one_letter_code
_entity_poly.pdbx_strand_id
1 'polypeptide(L)' 'MDTNLVIEGAKFMLLGMGTVFLFLILLIVLMNAMSVIIHKFFPEPQTDLSASTVNSQKNHKTIVAAITAAITHHRQA' A
#
# COMPACT_ATOMS: atom_id res chain seq x y z
N MET A 1 -41.69 39.08 0.92
CA MET A 1 -40.60 39.52 0.01
C MET A 1 -39.29 38.81 0.36
N ASP A 2 -39.35 37.69 1.08
CA ASP A 2 -38.23 37.10 1.82
C ASP A 2 -37.76 35.76 1.23
N THR A 3 -38.58 35.15 0.38
CA THR A 3 -38.26 33.93 -0.36
C THR A 3 -37.04 34.10 -1.27
N ASN A 4 -36.81 35.30 -1.80
CA ASN A 4 -35.67 35.58 -2.66
C ASN A 4 -34.34 35.46 -1.90
N LEU A 5 -34.26 36.02 -0.70
CA LEU A 5 -33.07 35.94 0.17
C LEU A 5 -32.75 34.50 0.60
N VAL A 6 -33.77 33.70 0.92
CA VAL A 6 -33.60 32.30 1.29
C VAL A 6 -33.08 31.48 0.11
N ILE A 7 -33.62 31.72 -1.09
CA ILE A 7 -33.17 31.06 -2.34
C ILE A 7 -31.75 31.49 -2.70
N GLU A 8 -31.42 32.76 -2.52
CA GLU A 8 -30.09 33.30 -2.77
C GLU A 8 -29.05 32.72 -1.79
N GLY A 9 -29.39 32.64 -0.49
CA GLY A 9 -28.58 31.96 0.51
C GLY A 9 -28.38 30.47 0.21
N ALA A 10 -29.43 29.77 -0.23
CA ALA A 10 -29.33 28.36 -0.64
C ALA A 10 -28.41 28.17 -1.86
N LYS A 11 -28.44 29.09 -2.83
CA LYS A 11 -27.52 29.08 -3.98
C LYS A 11 -26.07 29.25 -3.54
N PHE A 12 -25.79 30.14 -2.59
CA PHE A 12 -24.45 30.31 -2.04
C PHE A 12 -23.98 29.11 -1.23
N MET A 13 -24.87 28.47 -0.45
CA MET A 13 -24.55 27.23 0.27
C MET A 13 -24.20 26.10 -0.69
N LEU A 14 -24.99 25.91 -1.75
CA LEU A 14 -24.72 24.90 -2.78
C LEU A 14 -23.41 25.19 -3.51
N LEU A 15 -23.14 26.45 -3.86
CA LEU A 15 -21.90 26.86 -4.52
C LEU A 15 -20.69 26.64 -3.60
N GLY A 16 -20.76 27.06 -2.34
CA GLY A 16 -19.68 26.91 -1.35
C GLY A 16 -19.39 25.44 -1.05
N MET A 17 -20.41 24.66 -0.73
CA MET A 17 -20.23 23.23 -0.46
C MET A 17 -19.80 22.46 -1.72
N GLY A 18 -20.35 22.81 -2.88
CA GLY A 18 -20.01 22.18 -4.16
C GLY A 18 -18.56 22.42 -4.57
N THR A 19 -18.06 23.64 -4.43
CA THR A 19 -16.66 23.98 -4.74
C THR A 19 -15.67 23.27 -3.81
N VAL A 20 -15.94 23.24 -2.51
CA VAL A 20 -15.12 22.50 -1.55
C VAL A 20 -15.12 21.01 -1.87
N PHE A 21 -16.28 20.42 -2.14
CA PHE A 21 -16.39 19.01 -2.51
C PHE A 21 -15.62 18.68 -3.79
N LEU A 22 -15.73 19.53 -4.81
CA LEU A 22 -15.00 19.38 -6.06
C LEU A 22 -13.48 19.48 -5.86
N PHE A 23 -13.05 20.40 -4.99
CA PHE A 23 -11.64 20.54 -4.61
C PHE A 23 -11.11 19.29 -3.90
N LEU A 24 -11.87 18.73 -2.95
CA LEU A 24 -11.50 17.49 -2.27
C LEU A 24 -11.41 16.30 -3.25
N ILE A 25 -12.35 16.18 -4.19
CA ILE A 25 -12.27 15.16 -5.25
C ILE A 25 -10.99 15.34 -6.06
N LEU A 26 -10.67 16.56 -6.48
CA LEU A 26 -9.43 16.83 -7.23
C LEU A 26 -8.18 16.43 -6.44
N LEU A 27 -8.13 16.74 -5.14
CA LEU A 27 -7.03 16.31 -4.28
C LEU A 27 -6.92 14.78 -4.18
N ILE A 28 -8.04 14.08 -4.04
CA ILE A 28 -8.07 12.62 -4.01
C ILE A 28 -7.57 12.05 -5.33
N VAL A 29 -8.03 12.59 -6.47
CA VAL A 29 -7.57 12.16 -7.80
C VAL A 29 -6.07 12.38 -7.95
N LEU A 30 -5.55 13.53 -7.50
CA LEU A 30 -4.12 13.84 -7.58
C LEU A 30 -3.29 12.89 -6.70
N MET A 31 -3.77 12.57 -5.50
CA MET A 31 -3.13 11.60 -4.61
C MET A 31 -3.13 10.19 -5.21
N ASN A 32 -4.23 9.78 -5.87
CA ASN A 32 -4.29 8.50 -6.58
C ASN A 32 -3.36 8.48 -7.79
N ALA A 33 -3.29 9.57 -8.56
CA ALA A 33 -2.36 9.69 -9.67
C ALA A 33 -0.91 9.54 -9.18
N MET A 34 -0.57 10.17 -8.06
CA MET A 34 0.74 10.00 -7.43
C MET A 34 0.99 8.54 -7.04
N SER A 35 0.02 7.87 -6.42
CA SER A 35 0.13 6.43 -6.09
C SER A 35 0.40 5.56 -7.33
N VAL A 36 -0.31 5.79 -8.43
CA VAL A 36 -0.12 5.05 -9.70
C VAL A 36 1.24 5.34 -10.32
N ILE A 37 1.68 6.59 -10.31
CA ILE A 37 2.99 7.00 -10.83
C ILE A 37 4.09 6.34 -10.01
N ILE A 38 4.01 6.38 -8.67
CA ILE A 38 4.99 5.76 -7.79
C ILE A 38 5.04 4.24 -8.03
N HIS A 39 3.90 3.53 -8.05
CA HIS A 39 3.90 2.09 -8.33
C HIS A 39 4.43 1.72 -9.72
N LYS A 40 4.26 2.58 -10.73
CA LYS A 40 4.73 2.30 -12.09
C LYS A 40 6.21 2.64 -12.30
N PHE A 41 6.69 3.75 -11.75
CA PHE A 41 8.08 4.21 -11.93
C PHE A 41 9.04 3.66 -10.87
N PHE A 42 8.54 3.37 -9.66
CA PHE A 42 9.23 2.63 -8.62
C PHE A 42 8.42 1.40 -8.25
N PRO A 43 8.42 0.35 -9.09
CA PRO A 43 7.91 -0.94 -8.68
C PRO A 43 8.69 -1.36 -7.44
N GLU A 44 8.05 -1.31 -6.27
CA GLU A 44 8.57 -2.03 -5.12
C GLU A 44 8.68 -3.49 -5.56
N PRO A 45 9.84 -4.14 -5.35
CA PRO A 45 9.94 -5.58 -5.50
C PRO A 45 8.90 -6.16 -4.55
N GLN A 46 7.74 -6.53 -5.08
CA GLN A 46 6.79 -7.33 -4.35
C GLN A 46 7.59 -8.55 -3.95
N THR A 47 7.85 -8.69 -2.65
CA THR A 47 8.45 -9.90 -2.12
C THR A 47 7.40 -10.96 -2.38
N ASP A 48 7.57 -11.68 -3.49
CA ASP A 48 6.73 -12.81 -3.84
C ASP A 48 6.67 -13.67 -2.58
N LEU A 49 5.49 -13.73 -1.96
CA LEU A 49 5.24 -14.60 -0.81
C LEU A 49 5.59 -16.06 -1.16
N SER A 50 5.62 -16.39 -2.46
CA SER A 50 6.11 -17.65 -3.01
C SER A 50 7.63 -17.83 -2.97
N ALA A 51 8.43 -16.77 -3.04
CA ALA A 51 9.88 -16.84 -2.86
C ALA A 51 10.28 -17.01 -1.39
N SER A 52 9.46 -16.49 -0.46
CA SER A 52 9.68 -16.65 0.99
C SER A 52 9.51 -18.11 1.46
N THR A 53 8.58 -18.86 0.89
CA THR A 53 8.40 -20.30 1.15
C THR A 53 9.54 -21.15 0.59
N VAL A 54 10.01 -20.85 -0.63
CA VAL A 54 11.18 -21.54 -1.23
C VAL A 54 12.45 -21.25 -0.43
N ASN A 55 12.64 -20.01 0.02
CA ASN A 55 13.79 -19.63 0.82
C ASN A 55 13.72 -20.25 2.23
N SER A 56 12.54 -20.27 2.87
CA SER A 56 12.35 -20.94 4.16
C SER A 56 12.64 -22.44 4.10
N GLN A 57 12.18 -23.14 3.04
CA GLN A 57 12.47 -24.56 2.86
C GLN A 57 13.96 -24.83 2.59
N LYS A 58 14.63 -23.95 1.83
CA LYS A 58 16.07 -24.02 1.59
C LYS A 58 16.86 -23.82 2.90
N ASN A 59 16.47 -22.86 3.73
CA ASN A 59 17.09 -22.59 5.02
C ASN A 59 16.89 -23.74 6.02
N HIS A 60 15.71 -24.38 6.03
CA HIS A 60 15.48 -25.56 6.87
C HIS A 60 16.41 -26.72 6.47
N LYS A 61 16.57 -26.96 5.17
CA LYS A 61 17.47 -28.00 4.64
C LYS A 61 18.94 -27.73 4.97
N THR A 62 19.38 -26.48 4.93
CA THR A 62 20.77 -26.11 5.31
C THR A 62 21.01 -26.22 6.81
N ILE A 63 20.03 -25.84 7.65
CA ILE A 63 20.12 -25.99 9.11
C ILE A 63 20.22 -27.46 9.50
N VAL A 64 19.36 -28.33 8.93
CA VAL A 64 19.41 -29.78 9.20
C VAL A 64 20.74 -30.39 8.75
N ALA A 65 21.27 -29.97 7.59
CA ALA A 65 22.57 -30.41 7.11
C ALA A 65 23.72 -29.98 8.04
N ALA A 66 23.70 -28.74 8.52
CA ALA A 66 24.71 -28.23 9.46
C ALA A 66 24.68 -28.97 10.80
N ILE A 67 23.49 -29.22 11.35
CA ILE A 67 23.31 -29.98 12.59
C ILE A 67 23.80 -31.43 12.40
N THR A 68 23.46 -32.06 11.28
CA THR A 68 23.89 -33.43 10.97
C THR A 68 25.42 -33.51 10.81
N ALA A 69 26.03 -32.52 10.16
CA ALA A 69 27.48 -32.42 10.03
C ALA A 69 28.15 -32.25 11.41
N ALA A 70 27.61 -31.39 12.27
CA ALA A 70 28.12 -31.19 13.62
C ALA A 70 28.03 -32.47 14.49
N ILE A 71 26.90 -33.18 14.45
CA ILE A 71 26.72 -34.45 15.18
C ILE A 71 27.66 -35.52 14.65
N THR A 72 27.80 -35.63 13.33
CA THR A 72 28.71 -36.60 12.69
C THR A 72 30.15 -36.31 13.05
N HIS A 73 30.56 -35.05 13.01
CA HIS A 73 31.89 -34.60 13.41
C HIS A 73 32.17 -34.85 14.90
N HIS A 74 31.18 -34.67 15.78
CA HIS A 74 31.33 -34.96 17.20
C HIS A 74 31.39 -36.46 17.53
N ARG A 75 30.75 -37.32 16.73
CA ARG A 75 30.80 -38.78 16.92
C ARG A 75 32.04 -39.45 16.30
N GLN A 76 32.75 -38.75 15.42
CA GLN A 76 33.99 -39.22 14.80
C GLN A 76 35.26 -38.66 15.48
N ALA A 77 35.09 -37.70 16.40
CA ALA A 77 36.12 -37.23 17.32
C ALA A 77 36.11 -38.06 18.61
#